data_AF-A0A2H0SRB8-F1
#
_entry.id   AF-A0A2H0SRB8-F1
#
_cell.length_a   1.000
_cell.length_b   1.000
_cell.length_c   1.000
_cell.angle_alpha   90.00
_cell.angle_beta   90.00
_cell.angle_gamma   90.00
#
_symmetry.space_group_name_H-M   'P 1'
#
loop_
_entity.id
_entity.type
_entity.pdbx_description
1 polymer ?
#
loop_
_entity_poly.entity_id
_entity_poly.type
_entity_poly.pdbx_seq_one_letter_code
_entity_poly.pdbx_strand_id
1 'polypeptide(L)'
;SADTVDVLCVSSETKKTADQINKKRQEASLQVLPIIEVPLLTLATGEPLSSTLIRQGVVNRVGTLYESALEKTLVLTKEQRAFFAELQGELIKKPMAGNGLQLVVGDSSLQKFLANDWHFDLAVFDYQIGREPYEPPVIAKDKIDLIATNPAGAISTHLTSVLKTALQKKMRNVFVEGEEDLAAVALVLIAPLGTEIYYGQPGVGLVCIQLTEEKKNKIYKILLQ
;
A
#
# COMPACT_ATOMS: atom_id res chain seq x y z
N SER A 1 -14.26 -32.16 -21.30
CA SER A 1 -15.11 -32.48 -20.15
C SER A 1 -15.86 -31.21 -19.78
N ALA A 2 -17.19 -31.25 -19.68
CA ALA A 2 -17.91 -30.09 -19.16
C ALA A 2 -17.66 -30.03 -17.65
N ASP A 3 -17.13 -28.93 -17.16
CA ASP A 3 -16.89 -28.73 -15.73
C ASP A 3 -18.23 -28.81 -14.99
N THR A 4 -18.44 -29.88 -14.23
CA THR A 4 -19.64 -30.07 -13.41
C THR A 4 -19.43 -29.33 -12.10
N VAL A 5 -20.34 -28.40 -11.79
CA VAL A 5 -20.37 -27.72 -10.49
C VAL A 5 -21.09 -28.63 -9.49
N ASP A 6 -20.40 -29.03 -8.42
CA ASP A 6 -20.91 -30.02 -7.45
C ASP A 6 -21.52 -29.39 -6.18
N VAL A 7 -21.19 -28.13 -5.87
CA VAL A 7 -21.56 -27.49 -4.59
C VAL A 7 -21.60 -25.96 -4.70
N LEU A 8 -22.45 -25.31 -3.89
CA LEU A 8 -22.44 -23.86 -3.68
C LEU A 8 -21.82 -23.55 -2.31
N CYS A 9 -20.60 -22.99 -2.30
CA CYS A 9 -19.99 -22.47 -1.09
C CYS A 9 -20.36 -20.99 -0.91
N VAL A 10 -21.01 -20.65 0.20
CA VAL A 10 -21.52 -19.28 0.45
C VAL A 10 -21.26 -18.81 1.87
N SER A 11 -21.22 -17.49 2.06
CA SER A 11 -21.30 -16.87 3.39
C SER A 11 -22.74 -16.81 3.89
N SER A 12 -22.93 -16.55 5.19
CA SER A 12 -24.25 -16.30 5.78
C SER A 12 -25.01 -15.18 5.05
N GLU A 13 -24.31 -14.15 4.59
CA GLU A 13 -24.88 -13.02 3.85
C GLU A 13 -25.35 -13.41 2.44
N THR A 14 -24.67 -14.35 1.78
CA THR A 14 -24.93 -14.74 0.38
C THR A 14 -25.76 -16.01 0.25
N LYS A 15 -26.15 -16.63 1.37
CA LYS A 15 -27.04 -17.80 1.42
C LYS A 15 -28.33 -17.61 0.63
N LYS A 16 -28.99 -16.45 0.78
CA LYS A 16 -30.21 -16.11 0.02
C LYS A 16 -29.99 -16.18 -1.49
N THR A 17 -28.81 -15.80 -1.98
CA THR A 17 -28.47 -15.88 -3.39
C THR A 17 -28.29 -17.33 -3.84
N ALA A 18 -27.66 -18.18 -3.02
CA ALA A 18 -27.58 -19.62 -3.32
C ALA A 18 -28.96 -20.29 -3.35
N ASP A 19 -29.86 -19.92 -2.45
CA ASP A 19 -31.25 -20.40 -2.47
C ASP A 19 -31.95 -20.01 -3.78
N GLN A 20 -31.76 -18.76 -4.25
CA GLN A 20 -32.29 -18.30 -5.54
C GLN A 20 -31.68 -19.05 -6.73
N ILE A 21 -30.38 -19.37 -6.69
CA ILE A 21 -29.71 -20.18 -7.71
C ILE A 21 -30.36 -21.57 -7.77
N ASN A 22 -30.55 -22.22 -6.62
CA ASN A 22 -31.18 -23.54 -6.56
C ASN A 22 -32.64 -23.52 -7.00
N LYS A 23 -33.39 -22.45 -6.69
CA LYS A 23 -34.76 -22.26 -7.21
C LYS A 23 -34.77 -22.22 -8.74
N LYS A 24 -33.91 -21.41 -9.35
CA LYS A 24 -33.78 -21.34 -10.82
C LYS A 24 -33.35 -22.67 -11.44
N ARG A 25 -32.48 -23.43 -10.75
CA ARG A 25 -32.07 -24.77 -11.19
C ARG A 25 -33.25 -25.74 -11.21
N GLN A 26 -34.09 -25.74 -10.17
CA GLN A 26 -35.31 -26.55 -10.13
C GLN A 26 -36.29 -26.17 -11.24
N GLU A 27 -36.50 -24.87 -11.48
CA GLU A 27 -37.34 -24.38 -12.60
C GLU A 27 -36.82 -24.86 -13.95
N ALA A 28 -35.49 -24.98 -14.11
CA ALA A 28 -34.84 -25.53 -15.29
C ALA A 28 -34.67 -27.07 -15.28
N SER A 29 -35.30 -27.78 -14.32
CA SER A 29 -35.17 -29.24 -14.15
C SER A 29 -33.73 -29.73 -13.95
N LEU A 30 -32.85 -28.89 -13.40
CA LEU A 30 -31.49 -29.23 -12.99
C LEU A 30 -31.46 -29.67 -11.52
N GLN A 31 -30.53 -30.56 -11.20
CA GLN A 31 -30.33 -31.03 -9.83
C GLN A 31 -29.92 -29.85 -8.91
N VAL A 32 -30.54 -29.78 -7.73
CA VAL A 32 -30.20 -28.84 -6.66
C VAL A 32 -28.77 -29.11 -6.20
N LEU A 33 -27.99 -28.04 -6.04
CA LEU A 33 -26.64 -28.15 -5.50
C LEU A 33 -26.67 -28.10 -3.98
N PRO A 34 -25.91 -28.96 -3.28
CA PRO A 34 -25.64 -28.80 -1.86
C PRO A 34 -25.11 -27.38 -1.59
N ILE A 35 -25.60 -26.75 -0.51
CA ILE A 35 -25.12 -25.45 -0.05
C ILE A 35 -24.25 -25.69 1.18
N ILE A 36 -22.96 -25.32 1.09
CA ILE A 36 -22.05 -25.30 2.24
C ILE A 36 -21.90 -23.85 2.68
N GLU A 37 -22.37 -23.57 3.89
CA GLU A 37 -22.20 -22.27 4.52
C GLU A 37 -20.82 -22.21 5.19
N VAL A 38 -19.98 -21.29 4.73
CA VAL A 38 -18.65 -21.03 5.29
C VAL A 38 -18.70 -19.65 5.96
N PRO A 39 -18.48 -19.56 7.28
CA PRO A 39 -18.47 -18.26 7.96
C PRO A 39 -17.34 -17.39 7.39
N LEU A 40 -17.63 -16.10 7.15
CA LEU A 40 -16.58 -15.15 6.79
C LEU A 40 -15.64 -14.96 7.99
N LEU A 41 -14.34 -14.93 7.72
CA LEU A 41 -13.38 -14.42 8.69
C LEU A 41 -13.77 -12.98 9.03
N THR A 42 -13.62 -12.58 10.28
CA THR A 42 -13.87 -11.20 10.72
C THR A 42 -12.54 -10.46 10.90
N LEU A 43 -12.54 -9.17 10.58
CA LEU A 43 -11.47 -8.26 10.96
C LEU A 43 -11.41 -8.13 12.49
N ALA A 44 -10.30 -7.63 13.03
CA ALA A 44 -10.20 -7.29 14.46
C ALA A 44 -11.27 -6.26 14.91
N THR A 45 -11.82 -5.49 13.98
CA THR A 45 -12.91 -4.52 14.19
C THR A 45 -14.31 -5.16 14.23
N GLY A 46 -14.43 -6.47 13.96
CA GLY A 46 -15.71 -7.19 13.93
C GLY A 46 -16.43 -7.18 12.56
N GLU A 47 -15.93 -6.44 11.59
CA GLU A 47 -16.48 -6.40 10.23
C GLU A 47 -16.11 -7.66 9.41
N PRO A 48 -16.95 -8.12 8.46
CA PRO A 48 -16.63 -9.27 7.63
C PRO A 48 -15.44 -9.01 6.69
N LEU A 49 -14.52 -9.96 6.62
CA LEU A 49 -13.39 -9.96 5.69
C LEU A 49 -13.91 -10.09 4.25
N SER A 50 -13.99 -8.97 3.54
CA SER A 50 -14.33 -8.96 2.13
C SER A 50 -13.11 -9.23 1.25
N SER A 51 -13.27 -10.06 0.20
CA SER A 51 -12.26 -10.25 -0.84
C SER A 51 -11.85 -8.93 -1.52
N THR A 52 -12.69 -7.91 -1.49
CA THR A 52 -12.37 -6.56 -1.97
C THR A 52 -11.28 -5.90 -1.13
N LEU A 53 -11.30 -6.03 0.20
CA LEU A 53 -10.27 -5.46 1.08
C LEU A 53 -8.91 -6.15 0.90
N ILE A 54 -8.91 -7.46 0.63
CA ILE A 54 -7.69 -8.21 0.31
C ILE A 54 -7.13 -7.73 -1.04
N ARG A 55 -7.97 -7.63 -2.08
CA ARG A 55 -7.56 -7.11 -3.40
C ARG A 55 -7.08 -5.67 -3.36
N GLN A 56 -7.63 -4.86 -2.46
CA GLN A 56 -7.19 -3.48 -2.22
C GLN A 56 -5.92 -3.43 -1.35
N GLY A 57 -5.47 -4.54 -0.78
CA GLY A 57 -4.27 -4.58 0.06
C GLY A 57 -4.43 -3.92 1.42
N VAL A 58 -5.66 -3.79 1.92
CA VAL A 58 -5.94 -3.22 3.26
C VAL A 58 -5.67 -4.26 4.35
N VAL A 59 -6.00 -5.52 4.05
CA VAL A 59 -5.95 -6.64 4.98
C VAL A 59 -5.26 -7.83 4.33
N ASN A 60 -4.54 -8.62 5.11
CA ASN A 60 -3.96 -9.88 4.66
C ASN A 60 -5.00 -11.03 4.68
N ARG A 61 -4.62 -12.20 4.15
CA ARG A 61 -5.51 -13.37 4.04
C ARG A 61 -5.95 -13.97 5.38
N VAL A 62 -5.36 -13.57 6.50
CA VAL A 62 -5.72 -14.04 7.85
C VAL A 62 -6.51 -12.98 8.64
N GLY A 63 -6.92 -11.88 8.02
CA GLY A 63 -7.76 -10.84 8.64
C GLY A 63 -7.00 -9.74 9.37
N THR A 64 -5.67 -9.68 9.28
CA THR A 64 -4.85 -8.62 9.88
C THR A 64 -4.77 -7.40 8.97
N LEU A 65 -5.11 -6.23 9.50
CA LEU A 65 -4.96 -4.94 8.82
C LEU A 65 -3.48 -4.56 8.72
N TYR A 66 -2.99 -4.22 7.53
CA TYR A 66 -1.58 -3.80 7.40
C TYR A 66 -1.29 -2.49 8.14
N GLU A 67 -2.26 -1.59 8.16
CA GLU A 67 -2.14 -0.29 8.82
C GLU A 67 -2.11 -0.36 10.35
N SER A 68 -2.49 -1.50 10.96
CA SER A 68 -2.47 -1.62 12.42
C SER A 68 -1.05 -1.50 13.00
N ALA A 69 -0.02 -1.82 12.20
CA ALA A 69 1.38 -1.57 12.56
C ALA A 69 1.67 -0.07 12.75
N LEU A 70 0.87 0.82 12.16
CA LEU A 70 1.08 2.26 12.12
C LEU A 70 0.15 3.06 13.06
N GLU A 71 -0.60 2.38 13.93
CA GLU A 71 -1.52 3.02 14.89
C GLU A 71 -0.79 3.87 15.94
N LYS A 72 0.48 3.56 16.19
CA LYS A 72 1.35 4.30 17.10
C LYS A 72 2.62 4.71 16.36
N THR A 73 3.26 5.76 16.87
CA THR A 73 4.57 6.16 16.37
C THR A 73 5.55 5.01 16.55
N LEU A 74 6.10 4.51 15.44
CA LEU A 74 7.11 3.46 15.46
C LEU A 74 8.48 4.09 15.46
N VAL A 75 9.33 3.72 16.41
CA VAL A 75 10.75 4.03 16.41
C VAL A 75 11.48 2.75 16.05
N LEU A 76 12.16 2.73 14.91
CA LEU A 76 12.77 1.50 14.41
C LEU A 76 13.99 1.10 15.26
N THR A 77 14.13 -0.20 15.51
CA THR A 77 15.33 -0.79 16.09
C THR A 77 16.52 -0.68 15.13
N LYS A 78 17.73 -0.94 15.61
CA LYS A 78 18.93 -0.91 14.77
C LYS A 78 18.86 -1.97 13.67
N GLU A 79 18.31 -3.14 14.00
CA GLU A 79 18.13 -4.28 13.10
C GLU A 79 17.10 -3.94 12.02
N GLN A 80 15.97 -3.34 12.39
CA GLN A 80 14.97 -2.88 11.42
C GLN A 80 15.55 -1.81 10.49
N ARG A 81 16.30 -0.83 11.03
CA ARG A 81 16.97 0.19 10.19
C ARG A 81 17.97 -0.43 9.22
N ALA A 82 18.78 -1.39 9.68
CA ALA A 82 19.71 -2.11 8.82
C ALA A 82 18.97 -2.83 7.69
N PHE A 83 17.84 -3.49 8.01
CA PHE A 83 17.00 -4.12 7.00
C PHE A 83 16.49 -3.12 5.97
N PHE A 84 15.92 -1.98 6.38
CA PHE A 84 15.39 -0.99 5.43
C PHE A 84 16.46 -0.19 4.68
N ALA A 85 17.70 -0.16 5.19
CA ALA A 85 18.84 0.39 4.49
C ALA A 85 19.30 -0.49 3.31
N GLU A 86 18.96 -1.79 3.33
CA GLU A 86 19.17 -2.66 2.17
C GLU A 86 18.13 -2.39 1.08
N LEU A 87 18.48 -2.77 -0.16
CA LEU A 87 17.61 -2.63 -1.32
C LEU A 87 16.27 -3.40 -1.12
N GLN A 88 15.16 -2.67 -0.95
CA GLN A 88 13.83 -3.25 -0.75
C GLN A 88 13.02 -3.47 -2.03
N GLY A 89 13.61 -3.19 -3.19
CA GLY A 89 12.97 -3.29 -4.49
C GLY A 89 13.96 -3.62 -5.60
N GLU A 90 13.58 -3.33 -6.83
CA GLU A 90 14.42 -3.54 -8.01
C GLU A 90 15.09 -2.23 -8.43
N LEU A 91 16.37 -2.30 -8.78
CA LEU A 91 17.09 -1.17 -9.35
C LEU A 91 16.60 -0.93 -10.77
N ILE A 92 16.14 0.28 -11.05
CA ILE A 92 15.58 0.64 -12.35
C ILE A 92 16.28 1.87 -12.93
N LYS A 93 16.28 1.95 -14.26
CA LYS A 93 16.75 3.14 -15.00
C LYS A 93 15.62 4.11 -15.35
N LYS A 94 14.41 3.56 -15.51
CA LYS A 94 13.21 4.29 -15.91
C LYS A 94 11.99 3.65 -15.21
N PRO A 95 11.01 4.45 -14.77
CA PRO A 95 9.73 3.96 -14.25
C PRO A 95 9.01 3.10 -15.29
N MET A 96 8.29 2.10 -14.80
CA MET A 96 7.47 1.25 -15.65
C MET A 96 6.16 1.96 -15.98
N ALA A 97 5.60 1.70 -17.16
CA ALA A 97 4.23 2.12 -17.47
C ALA A 97 3.27 1.13 -16.79
N GLY A 98 3.13 1.24 -15.48
CA GLY A 98 2.19 0.47 -14.69
C GLY A 98 0.77 1.03 -14.75
N ASN A 99 -0.24 0.17 -14.58
CA ASN A 99 -1.65 0.58 -14.45
C ASN A 99 -2.04 0.99 -13.01
N GLY A 100 -1.11 0.90 -12.05
CA GLY A 100 -1.30 1.26 -10.66
C GLY A 100 -0.86 2.68 -10.33
N LEU A 101 -0.98 3.07 -9.07
CA LEU A 101 -0.46 4.35 -8.58
C LEU A 101 1.07 4.35 -8.62
N GLN A 102 1.67 5.50 -8.94
CA GLN A 102 3.10 5.73 -8.91
C GLN A 102 3.42 6.77 -7.84
N LEU A 103 4.08 6.32 -6.77
CA LEU A 103 4.43 7.16 -5.62
C LEU A 103 5.93 7.40 -5.61
N VAL A 104 6.37 8.64 -5.46
CA VAL A 104 7.78 9.02 -5.43
C VAL A 104 8.14 9.50 -4.04
N VAL A 105 9.22 8.98 -3.47
CA VAL A 105 9.74 9.34 -2.16
C VAL A 105 11.18 9.84 -2.30
N GLY A 106 11.43 11.00 -1.70
CA GLY A 106 12.71 11.66 -1.65
C GLY A 106 12.97 12.60 -2.83
N ASP A 107 13.67 13.68 -2.53
CA ASP A 107 13.90 14.83 -3.40
C ASP A 107 14.74 14.46 -4.64
N SER A 108 15.78 13.64 -4.45
CA SER A 108 16.63 13.18 -5.57
C SER A 108 15.84 12.35 -6.60
N SER A 109 14.91 11.53 -6.12
CA SER A 109 14.02 10.74 -7.00
C SER A 109 13.07 11.66 -7.74
N LEU A 110 12.45 12.59 -7.00
CA LEU A 110 11.48 13.53 -7.56
C LEU A 110 12.10 14.44 -8.63
N GLN A 111 13.32 14.93 -8.41
CA GLN A 111 14.05 15.71 -9.41
C GLN A 111 14.24 14.91 -10.72
N LYS A 112 14.56 13.62 -10.64
CA LYS A 112 14.70 12.76 -11.82
C LYS A 112 13.37 12.58 -12.55
N PHE A 113 12.29 12.35 -11.82
CA PHE A 113 10.95 12.22 -12.41
C PHE A 113 10.54 13.49 -13.16
N LEU A 114 10.71 14.66 -12.55
CA LEU A 114 10.39 15.94 -13.18
C LEU A 114 11.28 16.24 -14.39
N ALA A 115 12.59 16.00 -14.28
CA ALA A 115 13.53 16.27 -15.37
C ALA A 115 13.30 15.40 -16.62
N ASN A 116 12.71 14.21 -16.46
CA ASN A 116 12.43 13.28 -17.55
C ASN A 116 10.95 13.23 -17.94
N ASP A 117 10.11 14.11 -17.38
CA ASP A 117 8.66 14.15 -17.59
C ASP A 117 7.98 12.78 -17.32
N TRP A 118 8.42 12.11 -16.25
CA TRP A 118 7.82 10.85 -15.82
C TRP A 118 6.59 11.10 -14.95
N HIS A 119 5.56 10.28 -15.18
CA HIS A 119 4.31 10.33 -14.41
C HIS A 119 4.55 9.96 -12.94
N PHE A 120 3.80 10.59 -12.05
CA PHE A 120 3.64 10.19 -10.66
C PHE A 120 2.35 10.77 -10.09
N ASP A 121 1.71 10.05 -9.17
CA ASP A 121 0.44 10.41 -8.55
C ASP A 121 0.62 11.11 -7.20
N LEU A 122 1.71 10.79 -6.48
CA LEU A 122 2.05 11.38 -5.19
C LEU A 122 3.57 11.46 -5.06
N ALA A 123 4.07 12.58 -4.56
CA ALA A 123 5.44 12.83 -4.19
C ALA A 123 5.53 13.17 -2.69
N VAL A 124 6.52 12.60 -2.02
CA VAL A 124 6.85 12.84 -0.62
C VAL A 124 8.30 13.30 -0.55
N PHE A 125 8.56 14.48 0.02
CA PHE A 125 9.88 15.13 -0.01
C PHE A 125 10.09 16.03 1.23
N ASP A 126 11.34 16.32 1.58
CA ASP A 126 11.73 17.09 2.77
C ASP A 126 12.65 18.30 2.47
N TYR A 127 12.91 18.58 1.19
CA TYR A 127 13.86 19.60 0.72
C TYR A 127 15.33 19.35 1.10
N GLN A 128 15.70 18.10 1.37
CA GLN A 128 17.08 17.71 1.62
C GLN A 128 17.53 16.63 0.64
N ILE A 129 18.80 16.71 0.23
CA ILE A 129 19.45 15.62 -0.53
C ILE A 129 20.73 15.27 0.21
N GLY A 130 20.81 14.04 0.71
CA GLY A 130 21.94 13.62 1.53
C GLY A 130 22.08 14.43 2.82
N ARG A 131 20.95 14.92 3.38
CA ARG A 131 20.86 15.79 4.57
C ARG A 131 21.39 17.21 4.38
N GLU A 132 21.60 17.63 3.15
CA GLU A 132 21.97 19.00 2.80
C GLU A 132 20.78 19.67 2.10
N PRO A 133 20.38 20.89 2.51
CA PRO A 133 19.35 21.65 1.81
C PRO A 133 19.86 22.08 0.42
N TYR A 134 18.93 22.26 -0.52
CA TYR A 134 19.27 22.66 -1.88
C TYR A 134 18.31 23.72 -2.41
N GLU A 135 18.78 24.50 -3.39
CA GLU A 135 18.03 25.58 -4.04
C GLU A 135 18.24 25.53 -5.57
N PRO A 136 17.18 25.75 -6.39
CA PRO A 136 15.79 25.94 -5.99
C PRO A 136 15.13 24.64 -5.49
N PRO A 137 14.04 24.73 -4.69
CA PRO A 137 13.32 23.55 -4.23
C PRO A 137 12.69 22.80 -5.41
N VAL A 138 12.66 21.46 -5.33
CA VAL A 138 12.14 20.60 -6.40
C VAL A 138 10.65 20.87 -6.71
N ILE A 139 9.89 21.22 -5.68
CA ILE A 139 8.51 21.68 -5.75
C ILE A 139 8.47 23.08 -5.12
N ALA A 140 7.80 24.01 -5.78
CA ALA A 140 7.63 25.35 -5.21
C ALA A 140 6.72 25.30 -3.97
N LYS A 141 6.99 26.13 -2.96
CA LYS A 141 6.27 26.09 -1.66
C LYS A 141 4.77 26.29 -1.79
N ASP A 142 4.31 27.05 -2.77
CA ASP A 142 2.91 27.30 -3.10
C ASP A 142 2.19 26.10 -3.75
N LYS A 143 2.95 25.06 -4.17
CA LYS A 143 2.43 23.82 -4.75
C LYS A 143 2.38 22.66 -3.76
N ILE A 144 2.72 22.87 -2.49
CA ILE A 144 2.58 21.85 -1.44
C ILE A 144 1.09 21.69 -1.13
N ASP A 145 0.59 20.45 -1.20
CA ASP A 145 -0.81 20.16 -0.86
C ASP A 145 -1.00 19.87 0.63
N LEU A 146 -0.06 19.15 1.25
CA LEU A 146 -0.12 18.73 2.65
C LEU A 146 1.27 18.77 3.29
N ILE A 147 1.29 18.98 4.61
CA ILE A 147 2.50 18.98 5.43
C ILE A 147 2.38 17.88 6.48
N ALA A 148 3.37 16.98 6.52
CA ALA A 148 3.54 15.96 7.55
C ALA A 148 4.70 16.34 8.47
N THR A 149 4.68 15.87 9.71
CA THR A 149 5.82 15.99 10.63
C THR A 149 6.31 14.60 10.98
N ASN A 150 7.61 14.35 10.85
CA ASN A 150 8.19 13.04 11.13
C ASN A 150 9.56 13.14 11.80
N PRO A 151 9.69 12.78 13.10
CA PRO A 151 10.98 12.75 13.77
C PRO A 151 11.96 11.78 13.10
N ALA A 152 13.25 12.07 13.23
CA ALA A 152 14.31 11.25 12.66
C ALA A 152 14.23 9.78 13.11
N GLY A 153 14.36 8.85 12.17
CA GLY A 153 14.35 7.41 12.42
C GLY A 153 13.04 6.85 12.99
N ALA A 154 11.93 7.56 12.82
CA ALA A 154 10.59 7.13 13.23
C ALA A 154 9.58 7.15 12.07
N ILE A 155 8.47 6.44 12.26
CA ILE A 155 7.25 6.59 11.46
C ILE A 155 6.19 7.16 12.39
N SER A 156 5.99 8.47 12.34
CA SER A 156 5.01 9.16 13.19
C SER A 156 3.58 8.88 12.75
N THR A 157 2.63 8.95 13.70
CA THR A 157 1.20 8.87 13.39
C THR A 157 0.71 10.05 12.54
N HIS A 158 1.39 11.21 12.62
CA HIS A 158 1.06 12.36 11.79
C HIS A 158 1.45 12.12 10.33
N LEU A 159 2.66 11.59 10.08
CA LEU A 159 3.09 11.19 8.74
C LEU A 159 2.11 10.20 8.13
N THR A 160 1.75 9.15 8.86
CA THR A 160 0.85 8.11 8.34
C THR A 160 -0.56 8.64 8.05
N SER A 161 -1.10 9.49 8.91
CA SER A 161 -2.39 10.17 8.71
C SER A 161 -2.40 11.07 7.47
N VAL A 162 -1.34 11.86 7.28
CA VAL A 162 -1.19 12.76 6.13
C VAL A 162 -1.06 11.96 4.84
N LEU A 163 -0.24 10.91 4.81
CA LEU A 163 -0.09 10.05 3.62
C LEU A 163 -1.41 9.35 3.26
N LYS A 164 -2.17 8.86 4.26
CA LYS A 164 -3.52 8.30 4.01
C LYS A 164 -4.44 9.33 3.39
N THR A 165 -4.45 10.55 3.95
CA THR A 165 -5.26 11.66 3.43
C THR A 165 -4.87 12.01 2.00
N ALA A 166 -3.56 12.04 1.71
CA ALA A 166 -3.04 12.31 0.38
C ALA A 166 -3.52 11.27 -0.64
N LEU A 167 -3.41 9.98 -0.32
CA LEU A 167 -3.89 8.89 -1.18
C LEU A 167 -5.41 8.94 -1.40
N GLN A 168 -6.19 9.18 -0.35
CA GLN A 168 -7.66 9.25 -0.42
C GLN A 168 -8.15 10.44 -1.24
N LYS A 169 -7.55 11.61 -1.04
CA LYS A 169 -7.93 12.85 -1.73
C LYS A 169 -7.19 13.06 -3.05
N LYS A 170 -6.28 12.16 -3.42
CA LYS A 170 -5.42 12.25 -4.60
C LYS A 170 -4.60 13.56 -4.63
N MET A 171 -4.06 13.93 -3.47
CA MET A 171 -3.11 15.05 -3.36
C MET A 171 -1.76 14.60 -3.89
N ARG A 172 -1.07 15.50 -4.59
CA ARG A 172 0.13 15.17 -5.36
C ARG A 172 1.42 15.44 -4.60
N ASN A 173 1.45 16.45 -3.73
CA ASN A 173 2.68 16.92 -3.11
C ASN A 173 2.56 16.96 -1.58
N VAL A 174 3.25 16.04 -0.90
CA VAL A 174 3.35 15.99 0.55
C VAL A 174 4.76 16.43 0.96
N PHE A 175 4.84 17.53 1.69
CA PHE A 175 6.09 17.96 2.31
C PHE A 175 6.22 17.34 3.71
N VAL A 176 7.42 16.89 4.06
CA VAL A 176 7.73 16.33 5.38
C VAL A 176 8.66 17.28 6.12
N GLU A 177 8.18 17.81 7.23
CA GLU A 177 9.02 18.46 8.24
C GLU A 177 9.70 17.38 9.10
N GLY A 178 10.96 17.10 8.79
CA GLY A 178 11.76 16.05 9.45
C GLY A 178 12.40 15.12 8.42
N GLU A 179 12.38 13.80 8.65
CA GLU A 179 12.92 12.81 7.72
C GLU A 179 11.80 12.12 6.92
N GLU A 180 11.94 12.03 5.59
CA GLU A 180 11.04 11.30 4.70
C GLU A 180 11.44 9.84 4.45
N ASP A 181 12.65 9.43 4.85
CA ASP A 181 13.25 8.10 4.61
C ASP A 181 12.29 6.92 4.82
N LEU A 182 11.49 6.96 5.89
CA LEU A 182 10.57 5.87 6.24
C LEU A 182 9.15 6.07 5.70
N ALA A 183 8.88 7.14 4.96
CA ALA A 183 7.61 7.34 4.28
C ALA A 183 7.34 6.25 3.25
N ALA A 184 8.38 5.76 2.55
CA ALA A 184 8.24 4.63 1.63
C ALA A 184 7.73 3.37 2.36
N VAL A 185 8.24 3.09 3.57
CA VAL A 185 7.82 1.96 4.40
C VAL A 185 6.36 2.13 4.83
N ALA A 186 5.97 3.33 5.27
CA ALA A 186 4.58 3.63 5.61
C ALA A 186 3.64 3.42 4.40
N LEU A 187 4.03 3.93 3.23
CA LEU A 187 3.30 3.79 1.96
C LEU A 187 3.12 2.32 1.56
N VAL A 188 4.12 1.45 1.76
CA VAL A 188 3.98 0.01 1.52
C VAL A 188 2.78 -0.55 2.28
N LEU A 189 2.56 -0.15 3.53
CA LEU A 189 1.47 -0.69 4.33
C LEU A 189 0.10 -0.11 3.94
N ILE A 190 0.01 1.17 3.58
CA ILE A 190 -1.28 1.86 3.38
C ILE A 190 -1.74 1.99 1.93
N ALA A 191 -0.83 1.94 0.95
CA ALA A 191 -1.18 2.14 -0.47
C ALA A 191 -1.78 0.86 -1.08
N PRO A 192 -2.65 0.95 -2.11
CA PRO A 192 -3.29 -0.22 -2.67
C PRO A 192 -2.32 -1.18 -3.38
N LEU A 193 -2.70 -2.46 -3.53
CA LEU A 193 -1.91 -3.42 -4.32
C LEU A 193 -1.75 -2.94 -5.78
N GLY A 194 -0.63 -3.31 -6.39
CA GLY A 194 -0.26 -2.88 -7.73
C GLY A 194 0.32 -1.46 -7.80
N THR A 195 0.38 -0.74 -6.68
CA THR A 195 1.12 0.52 -6.57
C THR A 195 2.63 0.28 -6.75
N GLU A 196 3.29 1.23 -7.38
CA GLU A 196 4.74 1.30 -7.52
C GLU A 196 5.26 2.44 -6.64
N ILE A 197 6.21 2.13 -5.76
CA ILE A 197 6.87 3.13 -4.91
C ILE A 197 8.31 3.29 -5.38
N TYR A 198 8.67 4.51 -5.73
CA TYR A 198 9.95 4.90 -6.26
C TYR A 198 10.72 5.69 -5.21
N TYR A 199 11.94 5.26 -4.90
CA TYR A 199 12.80 5.95 -3.95
C TYR A 199 14.27 5.86 -4.35
N GLY A 200 15.08 6.76 -3.80
CA GLY A 200 16.51 6.83 -4.07
C GLY A 200 17.28 5.99 -3.07
N GLN A 201 18.16 5.11 -3.54
CA GLN A 201 19.11 4.40 -2.70
C GLN A 201 20.50 5.07 -2.84
N PRO A 202 21.08 5.60 -1.75
CA PRO A 202 22.40 6.22 -1.77
C PRO A 202 23.46 5.31 -2.40
N GLY A 203 24.22 5.86 -3.36
CA GLY A 203 25.29 5.14 -4.07
C GLY A 203 24.82 4.06 -5.05
N VAL A 204 23.51 3.82 -5.18
CA VAL A 204 22.96 2.74 -6.03
C VAL A 204 22.11 3.31 -7.16
N GLY A 205 21.11 4.14 -6.87
CA GLY A 205 20.24 4.73 -7.89
C GLY A 205 18.76 4.71 -7.54
N LEU A 206 17.91 4.71 -8.57
CA LEU A 206 16.45 4.71 -8.43
C LEU A 206 15.93 3.29 -8.22
N VAL A 207 15.16 3.08 -7.17
CA VAL A 207 14.61 1.77 -6.79
C VAL A 207 13.10 1.80 -6.92
N CYS A 208 12.52 0.70 -7.41
CA CYS A 208 11.08 0.51 -7.50
C CYS A 208 10.64 -0.65 -6.61
N ILE A 209 9.68 -0.39 -5.72
CA ILE A 209 8.96 -1.41 -4.96
C ILE A 209 7.59 -1.59 -5.61
N GLN A 210 7.35 -2.76 -6.18
CA GLN A 210 6.00 -3.16 -6.59
C GLN A 210 5.23 -3.72 -5.39
N LEU A 211 4.06 -3.16 -5.10
CA LEU A 211 3.23 -3.59 -3.97
C LEU A 211 2.45 -4.86 -4.30
N THR A 212 2.93 -5.96 -3.74
CA THR A 212 2.26 -7.26 -3.71
C THR A 212 1.85 -7.62 -2.28
N GLU A 213 0.92 -8.58 -2.12
CA GLU A 213 0.58 -9.13 -0.80
C GLU A 213 1.84 -9.64 -0.07
N GLU A 214 2.76 -10.30 -0.79
CA GLU A 214 4.01 -10.81 -0.25
C GLU A 214 4.90 -9.69 0.30
N LYS A 215 5.08 -8.62 -0.48
CA LYS A 215 5.90 -7.48 -0.06
C LYS A 215 5.31 -6.82 1.19
N LYS A 216 4.00 -6.56 1.20
CA LYS A 216 3.32 -6.00 2.39
C LYS A 216 3.48 -6.89 3.62
N ASN A 217 3.27 -8.20 3.48
CA ASN A 217 3.44 -9.16 4.58
C ASN A 217 4.88 -9.19 5.11
N LYS A 218 5.88 -9.13 4.23
CA LYS A 218 7.29 -9.10 4.64
C LYS A 218 7.57 -7.86 5.50
N ILE A 219 7.20 -6.69 5.01
CA ILE A 219 7.46 -5.41 5.70
C ILE A 219 6.68 -5.33 7.02
N TYR A 220 5.41 -5.74 7.01
CA TYR A 220 4.59 -5.80 8.22
C TYR A 220 5.22 -6.66 9.31
N LYS A 221 5.75 -7.84 8.96
CA LYS A 221 6.42 -8.72 9.92
C LYS A 221 7.69 -8.10 10.51
N ILE A 222 8.50 -7.43 9.69
CA ILE A 222 9.73 -6.78 10.17
C ILE A 222 9.42 -5.67 11.18
N LEU A 223 8.35 -4.89 10.95
CA LEU A 223 7.96 -3.79 11.83
C LEU A 223 7.39 -4.24 13.19
N LEU A 224 6.91 -5.49 13.30
CA LEU A 224 6.36 -6.05 14.54
C LEU A 224 7.34 -6.91 15.34
N GLN A 225 8.57 -7.10 14.84
CA GLN A 225 9.67 -7.75 15.57
C GLN A 225 10.28 -6.78 16.58
#